data_AF-A0A653R6X0-F1
#
_entry.id   AF-A0A653R6X0-F1
#
_cell.length_a   1.000
_cell.length_b   1.000
_cell.length_c   1.000
_cell.angle_alpha   90.00
_cell.angle_beta   90.00
_cell.angle_gamma   90.00
#
_symmetry.space_group_name_H-M   'P 1'
#
loop_
_entity.id
_entity.type
_entity.pdbx_description
1 polymer ?
#
loop_
_entity_poly.entity_id
_entity_poly.type
_entity_poly.pdbx_seq_one_letter_code
_entity_poly.pdbx_strand_id
1 'polypeptide(L)'
;MRARTVTRTLPDCLITLALYALARVVTTATLTVGFAFTDPVGFGDTADPKGFFERSTAWDGQYFLEIARQGYPSTLPVDDTGAVQQNAWAFLPVFPALVRAVSTTGADPAVVAVLLATVFGGAASVALVSLLRPHVGRTTALWSGVFFAFGPVSFVLQIAYAESLGLLLTFAALVSMQRRHYWTVLPIVTVLAFTRPGALAIPLALALHAVLRLVQRDAVPVRERVAIVVTGLVTAAAGLAWPVVAALVTGVPDAYLQTELAWWRLHLDVHHFAPLTPWFLQADRFAGTLGVVAVLVAVGATGWWLSSRSTRRIGSVPLLGSASYLLSLFATFLPQQSLPRLLLPAAPLLGAPLLHRTALRRGIVLGGCVLAQPAAVWVLFLTHNP
;
A
#
# COMPACT_ATOMS: atom_id res chain seq x y z
N MET A 1 24.17 -15.90 21.98
CA MET A 1 22.99 -16.36 21.20
C MET A 1 22.64 -15.52 19.96
N ARG A 2 23.01 -14.23 19.84
CA ARG A 2 22.65 -13.36 18.70
C ARG A 2 23.32 -13.69 17.35
N ALA A 3 24.54 -14.24 17.33
CA ALA A 3 25.27 -14.50 16.08
C ALA A 3 24.70 -15.66 15.24
N ARG A 4 24.12 -16.69 15.88
CA ARG A 4 23.54 -17.86 15.19
C ARG A 4 22.20 -17.59 14.49
N THR A 5 21.51 -16.52 14.88
CA THR A 5 20.21 -16.15 14.29
C THR A 5 20.38 -15.35 13.00
N VAL A 6 21.41 -14.49 12.93
CA VAL A 6 21.71 -13.62 11.78
C VAL A 6 22.21 -14.43 10.57
N THR A 7 23.05 -15.45 10.81
CA THR A 7 23.57 -16.30 9.73
C THR A 7 22.50 -17.19 9.09
N ARG A 8 21.43 -17.54 9.81
CA ARG A 8 20.28 -18.29 9.27
C ARG A 8 19.27 -17.43 8.50
N THR A 9 19.33 -16.10 8.62
CA THR A 9 18.40 -15.17 7.93
C THR A 9 19.00 -14.59 6.65
N LEU A 10 20.33 -14.42 6.58
CA LEU A 10 21.02 -13.92 5.39
C LEU A 10 20.72 -14.72 4.10
N PRO A 11 20.73 -16.07 4.11
CA PRO A 11 20.37 -16.85 2.92
C PRO A 11 18.93 -16.59 2.45
N ASP A 12 17.98 -16.42 3.39
CA ASP A 12 16.57 -16.20 3.04
C ASP A 12 16.34 -14.80 2.48
N CYS A 13 17.06 -13.78 2.99
CA CYS A 13 17.04 -12.44 2.42
C CYS A 13 17.56 -12.45 0.98
N LEU A 14 18.72 -13.08 0.74
CA LEU A 14 19.32 -13.17 -0.60
C LEU A 14 18.43 -13.93 -1.59
N ILE A 15 17.83 -15.06 -1.16
CA ILE A 15 16.88 -15.81 -1.98
C ILE A 15 15.66 -14.94 -2.30
N THR A 16 15.12 -14.22 -1.31
CA THR A 16 13.97 -13.33 -1.52
C THR A 16 14.30 -12.22 -2.52
N LEU A 17 15.47 -11.60 -2.41
CA LEU A 17 15.91 -10.55 -3.32
C LEU A 17 16.18 -11.08 -4.73
N ALA A 18 16.74 -12.28 -4.87
CA ALA A 18 16.93 -12.92 -6.18
C ALA A 18 15.59 -13.22 -6.86
N LEU A 19 14.62 -13.76 -6.11
CA LEU A 19 13.27 -14.01 -6.62
C LEU A 19 12.54 -12.70 -6.96
N TYR A 20 12.73 -11.65 -6.15
CA TYR A 20 12.20 -10.33 -6.44
C TYR A 20 12.81 -9.74 -7.72
N ALA A 21 14.14 -9.82 -7.89
CA ALA A 21 14.83 -9.35 -9.09
C ALA A 21 14.32 -10.08 -10.35
N LEU A 22 14.13 -11.41 -10.27
CA LEU A 22 13.51 -12.16 -11.36
C LEU A 22 12.08 -11.66 -11.66
N ALA A 23 11.28 -11.37 -10.63
CA ALA A 23 9.96 -10.79 -10.81
C ALA A 23 10.03 -9.43 -11.49
N ARG A 24 11.00 -8.57 -11.15
CA ARG A 24 11.20 -7.26 -11.79
C ARG A 24 11.56 -7.39 -13.28
N VAL A 25 12.32 -8.40 -13.67
CA VAL A 25 12.60 -8.68 -15.09
C VAL A 25 11.31 -9.00 -15.84
N VAL A 26 10.47 -9.90 -15.29
CA VAL A 26 9.18 -10.24 -15.89
C VAL A 26 8.27 -9.02 -15.99
N THR A 27 8.11 -8.27 -14.90
CA THR A 27 7.23 -7.10 -14.87
C THR A 27 7.74 -5.97 -15.75
N THR A 28 9.06 -5.75 -15.83
CA THR A 28 9.66 -4.77 -16.75
C THR A 28 9.41 -5.17 -18.21
N ALA A 29 9.54 -6.46 -18.55
CA ALA A 29 9.19 -6.94 -19.88
C ALA A 29 7.71 -6.71 -20.19
N THR A 30 6.80 -7.04 -19.25
CA THR A 30 5.36 -6.80 -19.42
C THR A 30 5.02 -5.32 -19.59
N LEU A 31 5.61 -4.43 -18.77
CA LEU A 31 5.41 -2.98 -18.92
C LEU A 31 5.99 -2.47 -20.23
N THR A 32 7.18 -2.92 -20.64
CA THR A 32 7.80 -2.48 -21.91
C THR A 32 6.94 -2.85 -23.11
N VAL A 33 6.43 -4.08 -23.13
CA VAL A 33 5.48 -4.53 -24.15
C VAL A 33 4.19 -3.72 -24.08
N GLY A 34 3.59 -3.58 -22.89
CA GLY A 34 2.36 -2.80 -22.71
C GLY A 34 2.51 -1.36 -23.19
N PHE A 35 3.61 -0.71 -22.82
CA PHE A 35 3.90 0.65 -23.24
C PHE A 35 4.11 0.79 -24.75
N ALA A 36 4.56 -0.25 -25.44
CA ALA A 36 4.67 -0.22 -26.90
C ALA A 36 3.29 -0.16 -27.61
N PHE A 37 2.21 -0.51 -26.91
CA PHE A 37 0.84 -0.51 -27.44
C PHE A 37 -0.02 0.65 -26.92
N THR A 38 0.46 1.43 -25.94
CA THR A 38 -0.31 2.50 -25.28
C THR A 38 0.23 3.88 -25.66
N ASP A 39 -0.66 4.84 -25.89
CA ASP A 39 -0.26 6.24 -25.95
C ASP A 39 0.25 6.72 -24.58
N PRO A 40 1.13 7.74 -24.53
CA PRO A 40 1.65 8.27 -23.27
C PRO A 40 0.51 8.90 -22.43
N VAL A 41 0.03 8.20 -21.39
CA VAL A 41 -1.02 8.73 -20.50
C VAL A 41 -0.43 9.72 -19.48
N GLY A 42 -0.92 10.96 -19.43
CA GLY A 42 -0.55 11.96 -18.41
C GLY A 42 -0.94 13.41 -18.69
N PHE A 43 -0.80 14.30 -17.69
CA PHE A 43 -0.96 15.76 -17.87
C PHE A 43 0.02 16.30 -18.93
N GLY A 44 -0.53 16.93 -19.97
CA GLY A 44 0.24 17.45 -21.11
C GLY A 44 0.47 16.40 -22.17
N ASP A 45 -0.39 16.42 -23.18
CA ASP A 45 -0.31 15.69 -24.45
C ASP A 45 0.89 16.20 -25.29
N THR A 46 2.12 15.95 -24.84
CA THR A 46 3.30 16.17 -25.67
C THR A 46 3.63 14.88 -26.40
N ALA A 47 3.49 14.94 -27.73
CA ALA A 47 3.69 13.87 -28.73
C ALA A 47 5.14 13.34 -28.84
N ASP A 48 5.96 13.44 -27.79
CA ASP A 48 7.35 12.97 -27.80
C ASP A 48 7.42 11.51 -27.29
N PRO A 49 8.21 10.60 -27.90
CA PRO A 49 8.34 9.22 -27.45
C PRO A 49 8.98 9.15 -26.05
N LYS A 50 8.13 9.09 -25.02
CA LYS A 50 8.60 8.99 -23.63
C LYS A 50 9.32 7.66 -23.39
N GLY A 51 10.50 7.73 -22.75
CA GLY A 51 11.28 6.57 -22.34
C GLY A 51 10.56 5.70 -21.30
N PHE A 52 11.09 4.51 -21.00
CA PHE A 52 10.49 3.59 -20.00
C PHE A 52 10.26 4.28 -18.63
N PHE A 53 11.23 5.06 -18.16
CA PHE A 53 11.16 5.73 -16.86
C PHE A 53 10.09 6.81 -16.82
N GLU A 54 9.97 7.61 -17.88
CA GLU A 54 8.94 8.66 -17.99
C GLU A 54 7.54 8.04 -18.05
N ARG A 55 7.35 6.97 -18.83
CA ARG A 55 6.07 6.25 -18.86
C ARG A 55 5.72 5.58 -17.53
N SER A 56 6.73 5.21 -16.75
CA SER A 56 6.56 4.70 -15.38
C SER A 56 6.19 5.79 -14.36
N THR A 57 5.98 7.04 -14.79
CA THR A 57 5.50 8.15 -13.95
C THR A 57 4.04 8.52 -14.20
N ALA A 58 3.32 7.77 -15.04
CA ALA A 58 1.92 8.04 -15.34
C ALA A 58 1.00 8.05 -14.09
N TRP A 59 -0.11 8.77 -14.20
CA TRP A 59 -1.13 8.95 -13.15
C TRP A 59 -0.54 9.52 -11.84
N ASP A 60 -0.68 8.82 -10.71
CA ASP A 60 -0.18 9.25 -9.38
C ASP A 60 1.31 9.64 -9.38
N GLY A 61 2.11 9.03 -10.27
CA GLY A 61 3.54 9.32 -10.38
C GLY A 61 3.81 10.78 -10.76
N GLN A 62 2.90 11.42 -11.49
CA GLN A 62 3.03 12.81 -11.91
C GLN A 62 2.95 13.75 -10.72
N TYR A 63 2.01 13.51 -9.80
CA TYR A 63 1.90 14.30 -8.57
C TYR A 63 3.13 14.12 -7.67
N PHE A 64 3.69 12.90 -7.58
CA PHE A 64 4.95 12.72 -6.84
C PHE A 64 6.11 13.49 -7.47
N LEU A 65 6.21 13.53 -8.80
CA LEU A 65 7.24 14.32 -9.48
C LEU A 65 6.99 15.83 -9.36
N GLU A 66 5.74 16.28 -9.43
CA GLU A 66 5.34 17.67 -9.19
C GLU A 66 5.80 18.12 -7.80
N ILE A 67 5.46 17.36 -6.75
CA ILE A 67 5.87 17.66 -5.36
C ILE A 67 7.40 17.64 -5.22
N ALA A 68 8.07 16.68 -5.86
CA ALA A 68 9.53 16.60 -5.82
C ALA A 68 10.20 17.81 -6.49
N ARG A 69 9.62 18.35 -7.57
CA ARG A 69 10.18 19.47 -8.33
C ARG A 69 9.80 20.84 -7.77
N GLN A 70 8.53 21.01 -7.38
CA GLN A 70 7.91 22.30 -7.13
C GLN A 70 7.36 22.44 -5.70
N GLY A 71 7.18 21.33 -4.98
CA GLY A 71 6.55 21.33 -3.65
C GLY A 71 5.03 21.31 -3.73
N TYR A 72 4.37 21.72 -2.63
CA TYR A 72 2.90 21.76 -2.57
C TYR A 72 2.38 23.14 -2.96
N PRO A 73 1.25 23.22 -3.69
CA PRO A 73 0.61 24.51 -3.97
C PRO A 73 0.06 25.13 -2.68
N SER A 74 0.27 26.44 -2.51
CA SER A 74 -0.28 27.21 -1.39
C SER A 74 -1.76 27.58 -1.60
N THR A 75 -2.24 27.55 -2.83
CA THR A 75 -3.64 27.80 -3.19
C THR A 75 -4.24 26.54 -3.79
N LEU A 76 -5.43 26.12 -3.34
CA LEU A 76 -6.11 24.97 -3.92
C LEU A 76 -6.57 25.27 -5.35
N PRO A 77 -6.30 24.40 -6.32
CA PRO A 77 -6.87 24.55 -7.65
C PRO A 77 -8.37 24.28 -7.60
N VAL A 78 -9.15 25.18 -8.20
CA VAL A 78 -10.60 25.08 -8.32
C VAL A 78 -11.01 25.19 -9.78
N ASP A 79 -12.13 24.56 -10.14
CA ASP A 79 -12.75 24.72 -11.45
C ASP A 79 -13.59 25.99 -11.56
N ASP A 80 -14.20 26.22 -12.73
CA ASP A 80 -15.07 27.38 -13.01
C ASP A 80 -16.31 27.45 -12.11
N THR A 81 -16.67 26.34 -11.45
CA THR A 81 -17.78 26.27 -10.48
C THR A 81 -17.32 26.54 -9.04
N GLY A 82 -16.01 26.71 -8.82
CA GLY A 82 -15.40 26.89 -7.51
C GLY A 82 -15.15 25.58 -6.76
N ALA A 83 -15.32 24.42 -7.40
CA ALA A 83 -15.07 23.13 -6.76
C ALA A 83 -13.57 22.76 -6.84
N VAL A 84 -13.01 22.28 -5.73
CA VAL A 84 -11.60 21.86 -5.68
C VAL A 84 -11.36 20.69 -6.62
N GLN A 85 -10.33 20.82 -7.46
CA GLN A 85 -9.87 19.81 -8.40
C GLN A 85 -8.86 18.85 -7.76
N GLN A 86 -8.58 17.74 -8.45
CA GLN A 86 -7.51 16.81 -8.09
C GLN A 86 -6.17 17.53 -8.05
N ASN A 87 -5.39 17.32 -7.00
CA ASN A 87 -4.15 18.06 -6.80
C ASN A 87 -3.17 17.31 -5.89
N ALA A 88 -1.95 17.86 -5.81
CA ALA A 88 -0.82 17.30 -5.07
C ALA A 88 -1.09 17.00 -3.58
N TRP A 89 -2.03 17.69 -2.91
CA TRP A 89 -2.30 17.46 -1.48
C TRP A 89 -2.85 16.06 -1.15
N ALA A 90 -3.36 15.32 -2.13
CA ALA A 90 -3.71 13.89 -2.00
C ALA A 90 -2.47 12.99 -1.77
N PHE A 91 -1.28 13.44 -2.16
CA PHE A 91 -0.05 12.66 -2.15
C PHE A 91 0.89 13.15 -1.05
N LEU A 92 1.35 12.21 -0.21
CA LEU A 92 2.06 12.54 1.02
C LEU A 92 3.58 12.75 0.81
N PRO A 93 4.25 13.53 1.69
CA PRO A 93 5.50 14.20 1.33
C PRO A 93 6.77 13.34 1.37
N VAL A 94 6.78 12.21 2.08
CA VAL A 94 8.05 11.49 2.34
C VAL A 94 8.69 10.95 1.07
N PHE A 95 7.92 10.24 0.22
CA PHE A 95 8.45 9.69 -1.01
C PHE A 95 8.97 10.76 -1.99
N PRO A 96 8.20 11.82 -2.32
CA PRO A 96 8.70 12.87 -3.22
C PRO A 96 9.86 13.67 -2.61
N ALA A 97 9.91 13.84 -1.28
CA ALA A 97 11.08 14.44 -0.61
C ALA A 97 12.36 13.59 -0.77
N LEU A 98 12.26 12.26 -0.73
CA LEU A 98 13.37 11.36 -1.01
C LEU A 98 13.81 11.44 -2.47
N VAL A 99 12.85 11.49 -3.40
CA VAL A 99 13.15 11.69 -4.84
C VAL A 99 13.90 13.00 -5.03
N ARG A 100 13.39 14.11 -4.49
CA ARG A 100 14.05 15.42 -4.55
C ARG A 100 15.46 15.38 -3.97
N ALA A 101 15.64 14.79 -2.79
CA ALA A 101 16.93 14.72 -2.11
C ALA A 101 17.99 13.94 -2.90
N VAL A 102 17.61 12.86 -3.58
CA VAL A 102 18.54 12.10 -4.42
C VAL A 102 18.80 12.84 -5.76
N SER A 103 17.79 13.49 -6.32
CA SER A 103 17.91 14.25 -7.57
C SER A 103 18.79 15.50 -7.46
N THR A 104 19.14 15.98 -6.26
CA THR A 104 20.14 17.06 -6.11
C THR A 104 21.53 16.67 -6.63
N THR A 105 21.78 15.38 -6.87
CA THR A 105 22.99 14.87 -7.53
C THR A 105 23.03 15.10 -9.04
N GLY A 106 21.96 15.65 -9.63
CA GLY A 106 21.79 15.83 -11.07
C GLY A 106 21.08 14.65 -11.76
N ALA A 107 20.69 13.62 -11.01
CA ALA A 107 19.92 12.49 -11.53
C ALA A 107 18.47 12.86 -11.84
N ASP A 108 17.95 12.40 -12.99
CA ASP A 108 16.57 12.64 -13.39
C ASP A 108 15.55 12.12 -12.35
N PRO A 109 14.60 12.95 -11.90
CA PRO A 109 13.60 12.55 -10.89
C PRO A 109 12.76 11.32 -11.24
N ALA A 110 12.42 11.10 -12.51
CA ALA A 110 11.63 9.92 -12.92
C ALA A 110 12.44 8.64 -12.73
N VAL A 111 13.71 8.66 -13.15
CA VAL A 111 14.65 7.54 -12.94
C VAL A 111 14.82 7.27 -11.44
N VAL A 112 15.07 8.32 -10.65
CA VAL A 112 15.24 8.21 -9.19
C VAL A 112 14.00 7.60 -8.53
N ALA A 113 12.80 8.06 -8.88
CA ALA A 113 11.56 7.57 -8.30
C ALA A 113 11.33 6.08 -8.59
N VAL A 114 11.56 5.64 -9.84
CA VAL A 114 11.45 4.23 -10.23
C VAL A 114 12.47 3.35 -9.51
N LEU A 115 13.72 3.81 -9.38
CA LEU A 115 14.78 3.08 -8.68
C LEU A 115 14.48 2.97 -7.18
N LEU A 116 14.06 4.06 -6.53
CA LEU A 116 13.65 4.05 -5.12
C LEU A 116 12.48 3.10 -4.90
N ALA A 117 11.44 3.17 -5.73
CA ALA A 117 10.30 2.24 -5.66
C ALA A 117 10.75 0.79 -5.79
N THR A 118 11.65 0.50 -6.74
CA THR A 118 12.21 -0.84 -6.97
C THR A 118 13.00 -1.35 -5.75
N VAL A 119 13.86 -0.51 -5.16
CA VAL A 119 14.64 -0.87 -3.97
C VAL A 119 13.74 -1.10 -2.77
N PHE A 120 12.78 -0.19 -2.51
CA PHE A 120 11.84 -0.34 -1.41
C PHE A 120 10.93 -1.55 -1.58
N GLY A 121 10.54 -1.91 -2.82
CA GLY A 121 9.74 -3.12 -3.08
C GLY A 121 10.51 -4.41 -2.76
N GLY A 122 11.81 -4.44 -3.02
CA GLY A 122 12.69 -5.55 -2.63
C GLY A 122 12.82 -5.66 -1.11
N ALA A 123 13.04 -4.53 -0.43
CA ALA A 123 13.08 -4.47 1.02
C ALA A 123 11.73 -4.86 1.66
N ALA A 124 10.60 -4.44 1.08
CA ALA A 124 9.26 -4.83 1.50
C ALA A 124 9.05 -6.33 1.37
N SER A 125 9.52 -6.94 0.26
CA SER A 125 9.47 -8.40 0.06
C SER A 125 10.23 -9.14 1.16
N VAL A 126 11.42 -8.66 1.54
CA VAL A 126 12.20 -9.23 2.66
C VAL A 126 11.49 -9.05 3.99
N ALA A 127 10.87 -7.89 4.24
CA ALA A 127 10.11 -7.63 5.46
C ALA A 127 8.88 -8.55 5.56
N LEU A 128 8.15 -8.78 4.46
CA LEU A 128 7.02 -9.70 4.39
C LEU A 128 7.42 -11.14 4.68
N VAL A 129 8.49 -11.65 4.03
CA VAL A 129 9.00 -13.00 4.28
C VAL A 129 9.44 -13.14 5.74
N SER A 130 10.11 -12.13 6.29
CA SER A 130 10.56 -12.09 7.68
C SER A 130 9.41 -12.07 8.69
N LEU A 131 8.31 -11.40 8.36
CA LEU A 131 7.09 -11.33 9.16
C LEU A 131 6.41 -12.71 9.26
N LEU A 132 6.31 -13.41 8.14
CA LEU A 132 5.58 -14.68 8.03
C LEU A 132 6.38 -15.88 8.50
N ARG A 133 7.70 -15.92 8.26
CA ARG A 133 8.58 -17.07 8.51
C ARG A 133 8.42 -17.71 9.90
N PRO A 134 8.31 -16.95 11.03
CA PRO A 134 8.16 -17.55 12.36
C PRO A 134 6.85 -18.33 12.55
N HIS A 135 5.81 -18.04 11.75
CA HIS A 135 4.48 -18.60 11.92
C HIS A 135 4.17 -19.72 10.93
N VAL A 136 4.60 -19.57 9.67
CA VAL A 136 4.24 -20.48 8.58
C VAL A 136 5.42 -21.29 8.03
N GLY A 137 6.61 -21.09 8.59
CA GLY A 137 7.85 -21.75 8.16
C GLY A 137 8.48 -21.11 6.91
N ARG A 138 9.72 -21.52 6.62
CA ARG A 138 10.56 -20.94 5.56
C ARG A 138 9.92 -21.04 4.18
N THR A 139 9.48 -22.23 3.79
CA THR A 139 8.95 -22.49 2.44
C THR A 139 7.72 -21.65 2.14
N THR A 140 6.73 -21.67 3.04
CA THR A 140 5.49 -20.88 2.88
C THR A 140 5.76 -19.39 2.86
N ALA A 141 6.68 -18.90 3.71
CA ALA A 141 7.04 -17.49 3.72
C ALA A 141 7.69 -17.07 2.39
N LEU A 142 8.64 -17.85 1.85
CA LEU A 142 9.26 -17.57 0.55
C LEU A 142 8.23 -17.56 -0.58
N TRP A 143 7.32 -18.54 -0.62
CA TRP A 143 6.24 -18.55 -1.63
C TRP A 143 5.27 -17.37 -1.49
N SER A 144 5.03 -16.90 -0.26
CA SER A 144 4.24 -15.67 -0.05
C SER A 144 4.94 -14.45 -0.63
N GLY A 145 6.27 -14.37 -0.48
CA GLY A 145 7.10 -13.37 -1.15
C GLY A 145 7.06 -13.48 -2.67
N VAL A 146 7.08 -14.70 -3.22
CA VAL A 146 6.92 -14.95 -4.67
C VAL A 146 5.57 -14.45 -5.17
N PHE A 147 4.46 -14.83 -4.52
CA PHE A 147 3.12 -14.36 -4.94
C PHE A 147 2.96 -12.85 -4.83
N PHE A 148 3.58 -12.23 -3.83
CA PHE A 148 3.62 -10.78 -3.71
C PHE A 148 4.43 -10.13 -4.85
N ALA A 149 5.63 -10.63 -5.12
CA ALA A 149 6.55 -10.07 -6.11
C ALA A 149 6.10 -10.28 -7.57
N PHE A 150 5.41 -11.39 -7.86
CA PHE A 150 4.86 -11.73 -9.17
C PHE A 150 3.37 -11.39 -9.30
N GLY A 151 2.76 -10.81 -8.27
CA GLY A 151 1.32 -10.53 -8.23
C GLY A 151 0.82 -9.71 -9.43
N PRO A 152 -0.49 -9.73 -9.69
CA PRO A 152 -1.10 -9.13 -10.87
C PRO A 152 -0.77 -7.63 -11.02
N VAL A 153 -0.70 -6.91 -9.91
CA VAL A 153 -0.36 -5.48 -9.86
C VAL A 153 1.05 -5.22 -9.34
N SER A 154 1.95 -6.19 -9.44
CA SER A 154 3.31 -6.07 -8.91
C SER A 154 4.16 -5.02 -9.63
N PHE A 155 3.71 -4.50 -10.79
CA PHE A 155 4.33 -3.34 -11.46
C PHE A 155 4.39 -2.10 -10.58
N VAL A 156 3.45 -1.99 -9.64
CA VAL A 156 3.45 -0.99 -8.58
C VAL A 156 4.76 -0.94 -7.80
N LEU A 157 5.44 -2.08 -7.65
CA LEU A 157 6.71 -2.15 -6.92
C LEU A 157 7.89 -1.57 -7.73
N GLN A 158 7.67 -1.09 -8.96
CA GLN A 158 8.69 -0.54 -9.85
C GLN A 158 8.23 0.64 -10.71
N ILE A 159 7.10 1.28 -10.39
CA ILE A 159 6.70 2.57 -10.98
C ILE A 159 6.90 3.69 -9.95
N ALA A 160 6.85 4.96 -10.36
CA ALA A 160 7.23 6.12 -9.56
C ALA A 160 6.23 6.47 -8.43
N TYR A 161 5.88 5.49 -7.61
CA TYR A 161 4.78 5.50 -6.65
C TYR A 161 5.31 5.27 -5.22
N ALA A 162 4.66 5.88 -4.21
CA ALA A 162 5.04 5.74 -2.81
C ALA A 162 4.72 4.35 -2.20
N GLU A 163 4.02 3.51 -2.95
CA GLU A 163 3.51 2.18 -2.61
C GLU A 163 4.57 1.30 -1.97
N SER A 164 5.72 1.14 -2.64
CA SER A 164 6.81 0.29 -2.17
C SER A 164 7.35 0.74 -0.81
N LEU A 165 7.50 2.05 -0.60
CA LEU A 165 7.97 2.60 0.67
C LEU A 165 6.92 2.40 1.76
N GLY A 166 5.64 2.65 1.45
CA GLY A 166 4.53 2.40 2.37
C GLY A 166 4.44 0.93 2.78
N LEU A 167 4.62 -0.01 1.84
CA LEU A 167 4.65 -1.45 2.08
C LEU A 167 5.82 -1.86 2.97
N LEU A 168 7.03 -1.35 2.69
CA LEU A 168 8.20 -1.57 3.53
C LEU A 168 7.95 -1.12 4.97
N LEU A 169 7.49 0.11 5.17
CA LEU A 169 7.24 0.68 6.50
C LEU A 169 6.13 -0.08 7.23
N THR A 170 5.06 -0.46 6.52
CA THR A 170 3.96 -1.29 7.06
C THR A 170 4.50 -2.62 7.56
N PHE A 171 5.21 -3.38 6.72
CA PHE A 171 5.71 -4.70 7.10
C PHE A 171 6.81 -4.60 8.17
N ALA A 172 7.67 -3.59 8.12
CA ALA A 172 8.68 -3.34 9.14
C ALA A 172 8.04 -2.99 10.51
N ALA A 173 6.95 -2.22 10.51
CA ALA A 173 6.17 -1.93 11.72
C ALA A 173 5.56 -3.20 12.30
N LEU A 174 4.95 -4.05 11.47
CA LEU A 174 4.40 -5.34 11.90
C LEU A 174 5.49 -6.30 12.42
N VAL A 175 6.65 -6.36 11.77
CA VAL A 175 7.81 -7.14 12.25
C VAL A 175 8.28 -6.63 13.61
N SER A 176 8.34 -5.31 13.79
CA SER A 176 8.75 -4.68 15.05
C SER A 176 7.73 -4.92 16.16
N MET A 177 6.43 -4.83 15.86
CA MET A 177 5.34 -5.15 16.77
C MET A 177 5.37 -6.62 17.19
N GLN A 178 5.60 -7.55 16.26
CA GLN A 178 5.74 -8.97 16.52
C GLN A 178 6.95 -9.29 17.42
N ARG A 179 8.03 -8.51 17.29
CA ARG A 179 9.22 -8.60 18.16
C ARG A 179 9.07 -7.84 19.47
N ARG A 180 7.89 -7.25 19.74
CA ARG A 180 7.60 -6.42 20.93
C ARG A 180 8.50 -5.18 21.05
N HIS A 181 9.03 -4.68 19.93
CA HIS A 181 9.85 -3.48 19.87
C HIS A 181 8.97 -2.24 19.57
N TYR A 182 8.03 -1.91 20.46
CA TYR A 182 7.03 -0.84 20.19
C TYR A 182 7.66 0.54 20.02
N TRP A 183 8.76 0.84 20.73
CA TRP A 183 9.50 2.08 20.51
C TRP A 183 10.10 2.20 19.10
N THR A 184 10.37 1.07 18.43
CA THR A 184 10.79 1.06 17.02
C THR A 184 9.60 1.24 16.08
N VAL A 185 8.40 0.80 16.47
CA VAL A 185 7.16 1.03 15.70
C VAL A 185 6.86 2.53 15.59
N LEU A 186 7.07 3.30 16.66
CA LEU A 186 6.78 4.74 16.70
C LEU A 186 7.40 5.54 15.53
N PRO A 187 8.73 5.58 15.34
CA PRO A 187 9.31 6.35 14.23
C PRO A 187 8.92 5.77 12.87
N ILE A 188 8.82 4.44 12.72
CA ILE A 188 8.43 3.80 11.45
C ILE A 188 7.03 4.24 11.02
N VAL A 189 6.06 4.18 11.93
CA VAL A 189 4.66 4.50 11.61
C VAL A 189 4.46 6.01 11.50
N THR A 190 5.25 6.81 12.22
CA THR A 190 5.26 8.26 12.04
C THR A 190 5.69 8.62 10.61
N VAL A 191 6.75 8.00 10.09
CA VAL A 191 7.16 8.18 8.68
C VAL A 191 6.10 7.63 7.72
N LEU A 192 5.50 6.47 8.03
CA LEU A 192 4.42 5.89 7.22
C LEU A 192 3.22 6.84 7.09
N ALA A 193 2.86 7.52 8.18
CA ALA A 193 1.78 8.50 8.23
C ALA A 193 1.98 9.69 7.29
N PHE A 194 3.22 9.98 6.88
CA PHE A 194 3.56 10.98 5.88
C PHE A 194 4.07 10.36 4.56
N THR A 195 3.90 9.05 4.38
CA THR A 195 4.25 8.35 3.14
C THR A 195 3.02 8.01 2.31
N ARG A 196 1.94 7.53 2.95
CA ARG A 196 0.69 7.16 2.28
C ARG A 196 -0.54 7.32 3.19
N PRO A 197 -1.73 7.53 2.61
CA PRO A 197 -2.98 7.38 3.36
C PRO A 197 -3.12 5.93 3.86
N GLY A 198 -3.76 5.75 5.01
CA GLY A 198 -4.02 4.42 5.60
C GLY A 198 -3.07 4.02 6.74
N ALA A 199 -2.12 4.87 7.14
CA ALA A 199 -1.23 4.62 8.27
C ALA A 199 -1.96 4.32 9.59
N LEU A 200 -3.18 4.84 9.77
CA LEU A 200 -4.07 4.59 10.92
C LEU A 200 -4.42 3.11 11.12
N ALA A 201 -4.24 2.26 10.11
CA ALA A 201 -4.34 0.82 10.24
C ALA A 201 -3.38 0.24 11.29
N ILE A 202 -2.18 0.79 11.44
CA ILE A 202 -1.18 0.28 12.39
C ILE A 202 -1.51 0.62 13.85
N PRO A 203 -1.84 1.86 14.25
CA PRO A 203 -2.29 2.13 15.61
C PRO A 203 -3.56 1.36 15.98
N LEU A 204 -4.49 1.14 15.02
CA LEU A 204 -5.62 0.24 15.23
C LEU A 204 -5.17 -1.20 15.50
N ALA A 205 -4.25 -1.74 14.68
CA ALA A 205 -3.70 -3.08 14.89
C ALA A 205 -2.97 -3.20 16.24
N LEU A 206 -2.27 -2.15 16.66
CA LEU A 206 -1.59 -2.08 17.95
C LEU A 206 -2.58 -2.06 19.12
N ALA A 207 -3.69 -1.31 19.00
CA ALA A 207 -4.76 -1.29 19.99
C ALA A 207 -5.44 -2.67 20.11
N LEU A 208 -5.78 -3.30 18.99
CA LEU A 208 -6.35 -4.66 18.98
C LEU A 208 -5.37 -5.70 19.53
N HIS A 209 -4.08 -5.57 19.23
CA HIS A 209 -3.03 -6.43 19.80
C HIS A 209 -2.93 -6.26 21.31
N ALA A 210 -3.03 -5.02 21.81
CA ALA A 210 -3.04 -4.76 23.25
C ALA A 210 -4.27 -5.39 23.93
N VAL A 211 -5.46 -5.22 23.36
CA VAL A 211 -6.71 -5.83 23.85
C VAL A 211 -6.59 -7.36 23.86
N LEU A 212 -6.07 -7.95 22.78
CA LEU A 212 -5.91 -9.41 22.69
C LEU A 212 -5.02 -9.95 23.83
N ARG A 213 -3.92 -9.26 24.14
CA ARG A 213 -3.02 -9.64 25.24
C ARG A 213 -3.66 -9.49 26.61
N LEU A 214 -4.50 -8.47 26.81
CA LEU A 214 -5.28 -8.32 28.04
C LEU A 214 -6.28 -9.46 28.21
N VAL A 215 -7.01 -9.83 27.15
CA VAL A 215 -7.98 -10.94 27.17
C VAL A 215 -7.29 -12.29 27.40
N GLN A 216 -6.09 -12.49 26.83
CA GLN A 216 -5.27 -13.68 27.05
C GLN A 216 -4.58 -13.74 28.42
N ARG A 217 -4.76 -12.70 29.25
CA ARG A 217 -4.13 -12.54 30.57
C ARG A 217 -2.60 -12.64 30.52
N ASP A 218 -2.02 -12.10 29.45
CA ASP A 218 -0.57 -11.97 29.35
C ASP A 218 -0.04 -11.02 30.44
N ALA A 219 1.00 -11.45 31.16
CA ALA A 219 1.76 -10.56 32.03
C ALA A 219 2.56 -9.54 31.18
N VAL A 220 1.96 -8.38 30.91
CA VAL A 220 2.60 -7.27 30.18
C VAL A 220 3.26 -6.33 31.19
N PRO A 221 4.61 -6.19 31.19
CA PRO A 221 5.32 -5.25 32.06
C PRO A 221 4.85 -3.81 31.85
N VAL A 222 4.90 -2.98 32.90
CA VAL A 222 4.47 -1.57 32.84
C VAL A 222 5.18 -0.79 31.73
N ARG A 223 6.51 -0.99 31.57
CA ARG A 223 7.29 -0.38 30.48
C ARG A 223 6.73 -0.72 29.09
N GLU A 224 6.28 -1.95 28.90
CA GLU A 224 5.72 -2.40 27.62
C GLU A 224 4.33 -1.79 27.39
N ARG A 225 3.50 -1.69 28.43
CA ARG A 225 2.20 -1.00 28.37
C ARG A 225 2.35 0.47 27.98
N VAL A 226 3.27 1.18 28.63
CA VAL A 226 3.58 2.59 28.30
C VAL A 226 4.03 2.70 26.86
N ALA A 227 4.94 1.83 26.39
CA ALA A 227 5.40 1.85 25.01
C ALA A 227 4.26 1.64 24.01
N ILE A 228 3.35 0.70 24.27
CA ILE A 228 2.17 0.44 23.42
C ILE A 228 1.25 1.67 23.36
N VAL A 229 0.88 2.23 24.52
CA VAL A 229 -0.05 3.37 24.60
C VAL A 229 0.54 4.60 23.95
N VAL A 230 1.77 4.97 24.30
CA VAL A 230 2.45 6.15 23.72
C VAL A 230 2.63 5.99 22.22
N THR A 231 3.08 4.82 21.77
CA THR A 231 3.22 4.55 20.33
C THR A 231 1.88 4.65 19.62
N GLY A 232 0.82 4.06 20.16
CA GLY A 232 -0.52 4.11 19.58
C GLY A 232 -1.05 5.54 19.46
N LEU A 233 -0.97 6.33 20.53
CA LEU A 233 -1.46 7.71 20.54
C LEU A 233 -0.66 8.63 19.62
N VAL A 234 0.67 8.56 19.68
CA VAL A 234 1.55 9.41 18.84
C VAL A 234 1.37 9.07 17.36
N THR A 235 1.28 7.78 17.01
CA THR A 235 1.13 7.37 15.61
C THR A 235 -0.28 7.60 15.07
N ALA A 236 -1.31 7.53 15.91
CA ALA A 236 -2.66 7.97 15.56
C ALA A 236 -2.70 9.49 15.30
N ALA A 237 -2.07 10.29 16.17
CA ALA A 237 -1.95 11.73 15.97
C ALA A 237 -1.18 12.07 14.68
N ALA A 238 -0.07 11.38 14.41
CA ALA A 238 0.67 11.54 13.16
C ALA A 238 -0.19 11.21 11.93
N GLY A 239 -1.00 10.15 11.99
CA GLY A 239 -1.93 9.77 10.91
C GLY A 239 -3.04 10.79 10.63
N LEU A 240 -3.33 11.67 11.58
CA LEU A 240 -4.32 12.75 11.47
C LEU A 240 -3.68 14.12 11.24
N ALA A 241 -2.35 14.21 11.23
CA ALA A 241 -1.65 15.48 11.12
C ALA A 241 -1.68 16.07 9.70
N TRP A 242 -1.69 15.24 8.66
CA TRP A 242 -1.64 15.72 7.28
C TRP A 242 -2.82 16.62 6.87
N PRO A 243 -4.09 16.27 7.18
CA PRO A 243 -5.22 17.19 6.98
C PRO A 243 -5.04 18.55 7.67
N VAL A 244 -4.46 18.58 8.87
CA VAL A 244 -4.19 19.81 9.61
C VAL A 244 -3.11 20.64 8.90
N VAL A 245 -2.05 20.00 8.42
CA VAL A 245 -1.00 20.68 7.65
C VAL A 245 -1.56 21.28 6.37
N ALA A 246 -2.38 20.54 5.62
CA ALA A 246 -3.04 21.04 4.42
C ALA A 246 -3.92 22.26 4.72
N ALA A 247 -4.71 22.21 5.80
CA ALA A 247 -5.56 23.32 6.21
C ALA A 247 -4.76 24.57 6.60
N LEU A 248 -3.66 24.40 7.34
CA LEU A 248 -2.80 25.52 7.75
C LEU A 248 -2.08 26.18 6.57
N VAL A 249 -1.60 25.39 5.61
CA VAL A 249 -0.84 25.93 4.47
C VAL A 249 -1.76 26.58 3.44
N THR A 250 -2.93 25.99 3.18
CA THR A 250 -3.88 26.50 2.17
C THR A 250 -4.85 27.54 2.72
N GLY A 251 -4.99 27.64 4.04
CA GLY A 251 -6.01 28.47 4.69
C GLY A 251 -7.43 27.90 4.60
N VAL A 252 -7.62 26.71 4.02
CA VAL A 252 -8.93 26.07 3.83
C VAL A 252 -9.10 24.92 4.84
N PRO A 253 -10.02 25.01 5.82
CA PRO A 253 -10.11 24.05 6.93
C PRO A 253 -10.25 22.58 6.53
N ASP A 254 -10.90 22.29 5.41
CA ASP A 254 -11.19 20.96 4.88
C ASP A 254 -10.43 20.65 3.58
N ALA A 255 -9.31 21.36 3.33
CA ALA A 255 -8.50 21.25 2.10
C ALA A 255 -8.20 19.81 1.67
N TYR A 256 -7.72 18.99 2.60
CA TYR A 256 -7.37 17.60 2.32
C TYR A 256 -8.61 16.77 1.96
N LEU A 257 -9.72 16.96 2.68
CA LEU A 257 -10.96 16.24 2.42
C LEU A 257 -11.55 16.62 1.06
N GLN A 258 -11.57 17.91 0.72
CA GLN A 258 -12.03 18.37 -0.59
C GLN A 258 -11.17 17.83 -1.73
N THR A 259 -9.86 17.73 -1.50
CA THR A 259 -8.90 17.15 -2.46
C THR A 259 -9.15 15.66 -2.67
N GLU A 260 -9.37 14.88 -1.61
CA GLU A 260 -9.69 13.44 -1.72
C GLU A 260 -11.05 13.22 -2.41
N LEU A 261 -12.06 14.03 -2.07
CA LEU A 261 -13.40 13.96 -2.69
C LEU A 261 -13.39 14.37 -4.17
N ALA A 262 -12.40 15.12 -4.66
CA ALA A 262 -12.31 15.48 -6.07
C ALA A 262 -12.19 14.23 -6.98
N TRP A 263 -11.54 13.16 -6.51
CA TRP A 263 -11.47 11.87 -7.22
C TRP A 263 -12.81 11.12 -7.24
N TRP A 264 -13.64 11.34 -6.21
CA TRP A 264 -14.93 10.69 -6.08
C TRP A 264 -15.97 11.37 -6.96
N ARG A 265 -15.89 12.70 -7.09
CA ARG A 265 -16.78 13.52 -7.93
C ARG A 265 -16.74 13.16 -9.42
N LEU A 266 -15.67 12.50 -9.89
CA LEU A 266 -15.64 11.91 -11.23
C LEU A 266 -16.65 10.76 -11.42
N HIS A 267 -17.04 10.10 -10.33
CA HIS A 267 -17.84 8.87 -10.38
C HIS A 267 -19.20 9.02 -9.70
N LEU A 268 -19.28 9.87 -8.68
CA LEU A 268 -20.44 10.04 -7.81
C LEU A 268 -20.67 11.52 -7.49
N ASP A 269 -21.93 11.94 -7.44
CA ASP A 269 -22.30 13.27 -6.98
C ASP A 269 -22.28 13.34 -5.44
N VAL A 270 -21.09 13.48 -4.86
CA VAL A 270 -20.86 13.42 -3.40
C VAL A 270 -20.15 14.68 -2.92
N HIS A 271 -20.76 15.34 -1.93
CA HIS A 271 -20.21 16.53 -1.27
C HIS A 271 -19.74 16.28 0.16
N HIS A 272 -20.11 15.16 0.77
CA HIS A 272 -19.79 14.85 2.16
C HIS A 272 -19.23 13.44 2.31
N PHE A 273 -18.18 13.32 3.09
CA PHE A 273 -17.58 12.03 3.44
C PHE A 273 -18.26 11.44 4.67
N ALA A 274 -18.68 10.19 4.55
CA ALA A 274 -19.11 9.37 5.66
C ALA A 274 -18.28 8.08 5.68
N PRO A 275 -17.64 7.71 6.81
CA PRO A 275 -16.92 6.45 6.90
C PRO A 275 -17.85 5.25 6.65
N LEU A 276 -17.31 4.17 6.09
CA LEU A 276 -17.98 2.87 5.84
C LEU A 276 -19.10 2.90 4.80
N THR A 277 -19.46 4.06 4.25
CA THR A 277 -20.42 4.20 3.15
C THR A 277 -19.85 4.05 1.73
N PRO A 278 -18.56 4.34 1.42
CA PRO A 278 -18.12 4.49 0.03
C PRO A 278 -18.36 3.24 -0.83
N TRP A 279 -18.10 2.06 -0.28
CA TRP A 279 -18.32 0.79 -0.98
C TRP A 279 -19.78 0.58 -1.36
N PHE A 280 -20.72 0.96 -0.48
CA PHE A 280 -22.14 0.85 -0.75
C PHE A 280 -22.60 1.89 -1.77
N LEU A 281 -22.12 3.14 -1.68
CA LEU A 281 -22.45 4.18 -2.65
C LEU A 281 -22.01 3.79 -4.07
N GLN A 282 -20.78 3.28 -4.21
CA GLN A 282 -20.28 2.85 -5.51
C GLN A 282 -21.04 1.63 -6.05
N ALA A 283 -21.31 0.65 -5.19
CA ALA A 283 -21.98 -0.58 -5.60
C ALA A 283 -23.46 -0.34 -5.96
N ASP A 284 -24.14 0.52 -5.22
CA ASP A 284 -25.51 0.96 -5.55
C ASP A 284 -25.54 1.70 -6.88
N ARG A 285 -24.57 2.59 -7.13
CA ARG A 285 -24.46 3.29 -8.42
C ARG A 285 -24.28 2.33 -9.60
N PHE A 286 -23.48 1.28 -9.45
CA PHE A 286 -23.20 0.33 -10.54
C PHE A 286 -24.27 -0.74 -10.74
N ALA A 287 -24.88 -1.24 -9.66
CA ALA A 287 -25.73 -2.43 -9.70
C ALA A 287 -26.96 -2.37 -8.75
N GLY A 288 -27.28 -1.19 -8.23
CA GLY A 288 -28.39 -0.96 -7.30
C GLY A 288 -28.32 -1.86 -6.06
N THR A 289 -29.47 -2.38 -5.65
CA THR A 289 -29.60 -3.29 -4.49
C THR A 289 -28.73 -4.54 -4.61
N LEU A 290 -28.52 -5.08 -5.82
CA LEU A 290 -27.64 -6.25 -6.01
C LEU A 290 -26.18 -5.91 -5.68
N GLY A 291 -25.74 -4.69 -5.99
CA GLY A 291 -24.43 -4.18 -5.60
C GLY A 291 -24.25 -4.11 -4.09
N VAL A 292 -25.25 -3.56 -3.38
CA VAL A 292 -25.25 -3.51 -1.90
C VAL A 292 -25.17 -4.92 -1.30
N VAL A 293 -25.95 -5.87 -1.82
CA VAL A 293 -25.88 -7.27 -1.39
C VAL A 293 -24.49 -7.87 -1.67
N ALA A 294 -23.89 -7.58 -2.83
CA ALA A 294 -22.55 -8.04 -3.15
C ALA A 294 -21.49 -7.52 -2.17
N VAL A 295 -21.59 -6.25 -1.73
CA VAL A 295 -20.72 -5.69 -0.69
C VAL A 295 -20.90 -6.42 0.64
N LEU A 296 -22.14 -6.66 1.08
CA LEU A 296 -22.43 -7.41 2.31
C LEU A 296 -21.84 -8.83 2.26
N VAL A 297 -22.00 -9.51 1.11
CA VAL A 297 -21.41 -10.85 0.88
C VAL A 297 -19.88 -10.78 0.93
N ALA A 298 -19.26 -9.77 0.31
CA ALA A 298 -17.81 -9.58 0.33
C ALA A 298 -17.27 -9.32 1.73
N VAL A 299 -17.97 -8.50 2.54
CA VAL A 299 -17.65 -8.25 3.95
C VAL A 299 -17.77 -9.54 4.77
N GLY A 300 -18.86 -10.29 4.60
CA GLY A 300 -19.07 -11.57 5.27
C GLY A 300 -18.01 -12.62 4.90
N ALA A 301 -17.69 -12.73 3.61
CA ALA A 301 -16.65 -13.62 3.10
C ALA A 301 -15.26 -13.24 3.63
N THR A 302 -14.95 -11.94 3.71
CA THR A 302 -13.69 -11.43 4.29
C THR A 302 -13.61 -11.77 5.77
N GLY A 303 -14.69 -11.51 6.53
CA GLY A 303 -14.77 -11.86 7.95
C GLY A 303 -14.62 -13.36 8.20
N TRP A 304 -15.25 -14.19 7.37
CA TRP A 304 -15.10 -15.65 7.41
C TRP A 304 -13.66 -16.09 7.09
N TRP A 305 -13.04 -15.52 6.05
CA TRP A 305 -11.67 -15.84 5.65
C TRP A 305 -10.66 -15.47 6.73
N LEU A 306 -10.76 -14.26 7.30
CA LEU A 306 -9.92 -13.79 8.41
C LEU A 306 -10.11 -14.65 9.67
N SER A 307 -11.33 -15.13 9.90
CA SER A 307 -11.65 -15.99 11.04
C SER A 307 -11.24 -17.45 10.84
N SER A 308 -10.93 -17.87 9.61
CA SER A 308 -10.67 -19.26 9.27
C SER A 308 -9.43 -19.83 9.99
N ARG A 309 -9.48 -21.13 10.33
CA ARG A 309 -8.35 -21.83 10.98
C ARG A 309 -7.06 -21.77 10.16
N SER A 310 -7.18 -21.68 8.83
CA SER A 310 -6.02 -21.55 7.94
C SER A 310 -5.35 -20.19 8.12
N THR A 311 -6.13 -19.10 8.09
CA THR A 311 -5.59 -17.75 8.17
C THR A 311 -5.02 -17.45 9.55
N ARG A 312 -5.64 -17.95 10.63
CA ARG A 312 -5.08 -17.80 12.00
C ARG A 312 -3.67 -18.37 12.18
N ARG A 313 -3.20 -19.27 11.30
CA ARG A 313 -1.83 -19.82 11.33
C ARG A 313 -0.76 -18.81 10.92
N ILE A 314 -1.11 -17.66 10.32
CA ILE A 314 -0.13 -16.63 9.94
C ILE A 314 0.37 -15.81 11.14
N GLY A 315 -0.20 -16.02 12.34
CA GLY A 315 0.11 -15.29 13.56
C GLY A 315 -0.88 -14.16 13.84
N SER A 316 -1.00 -13.76 15.12
CA SER A 316 -1.91 -12.70 15.54
C SER A 316 -1.51 -11.34 14.99
N VAL A 317 -0.23 -10.99 15.04
CA VAL A 317 0.27 -9.67 14.59
C VAL A 317 0.05 -9.45 13.08
N PRO A 318 0.46 -10.36 12.18
CA PRO A 318 0.21 -10.18 10.75
C PRO A 318 -1.29 -10.17 10.42
N LEU A 319 -2.09 -11.01 11.10
CA LEU A 319 -3.54 -11.07 10.92
C LEU A 319 -4.22 -9.76 11.35
N LEU A 320 -3.93 -9.26 12.55
CA LEU A 320 -4.50 -8.00 13.06
C LEU A 320 -4.05 -6.81 12.22
N GLY A 321 -2.79 -6.80 11.76
CA GLY A 321 -2.28 -5.80 10.83
C GLY A 321 -3.07 -5.77 9.52
N SER A 322 -3.22 -6.92 8.87
CA SER A 322 -3.99 -7.03 7.62
C SER A 322 -5.48 -6.73 7.82
N ALA A 323 -6.10 -7.22 8.90
CA ALA A 323 -7.50 -6.97 9.20
C ALA A 323 -7.78 -5.48 9.48
N SER A 324 -6.90 -4.81 10.25
CA SER A 324 -7.01 -3.39 10.53
C SER A 324 -6.84 -2.55 9.26
N TYR A 325 -5.91 -2.95 8.39
CA TYR A 325 -5.72 -2.28 7.10
C TYR A 325 -6.93 -2.44 6.17
N LEU A 326 -7.47 -3.66 6.04
CA LEU A 326 -8.68 -3.90 5.25
C LEU A 326 -9.88 -3.13 5.80
N LEU A 327 -10.02 -3.02 7.12
CA LEU A 327 -11.07 -2.21 7.73
C LEU A 327 -10.88 -0.72 7.44
N SER A 328 -9.65 -0.20 7.57
CA SER A 328 -9.36 1.20 7.23
C SER A 328 -9.66 1.50 5.76
N LEU A 329 -9.29 0.59 4.86
CA LEU A 329 -9.59 0.69 3.43
C LEU A 329 -11.10 0.65 3.17
N PHE A 330 -11.82 -0.28 3.80
CA PHE A 330 -13.27 -0.38 3.69
C PHE A 330 -13.99 0.89 4.21
N ALA A 331 -13.46 1.46 5.29
CA ALA A 331 -14.04 2.64 5.92
C ALA A 331 -13.84 3.92 5.12
N THR A 332 -12.75 4.05 4.37
CA THR A 332 -12.33 5.35 3.83
C THR A 332 -12.27 5.41 2.31
N PHE A 333 -12.16 4.28 1.61
CA PHE A 333 -11.85 4.27 0.18
C PHE A 333 -13.07 3.92 -0.67
N LEU A 334 -13.28 4.68 -1.75
CA LEU A 334 -14.26 4.41 -2.78
C LEU A 334 -13.73 3.37 -3.78
N PRO A 335 -14.36 2.19 -3.95
CA PRO A 335 -13.84 1.14 -4.83
C PRO A 335 -13.69 1.57 -6.30
N GLN A 336 -12.45 1.83 -6.70
CA GLN A 336 -12.09 2.23 -8.07
C GLN A 336 -11.05 1.28 -8.67
N GLN A 337 -10.56 1.59 -9.86
CA GLN A 337 -9.54 0.81 -10.59
C GLN A 337 -8.23 0.63 -9.80
N SER A 338 -7.95 1.52 -8.84
CA SER A 338 -6.79 1.44 -7.94
C SER A 338 -6.96 0.44 -6.79
N LEU A 339 -8.15 -0.12 -6.56
CA LEU A 339 -8.41 -1.06 -5.47
C LEU A 339 -7.41 -2.24 -5.42
N PRO A 340 -7.06 -2.92 -6.54
CA PRO A 340 -6.15 -4.06 -6.47
C PRO A 340 -4.77 -3.71 -5.92
N ARG A 341 -4.21 -2.54 -6.25
CA ARG A 341 -2.93 -2.08 -5.68
C ARG A 341 -3.05 -1.68 -4.22
N LEU A 342 -4.19 -1.13 -3.81
CA LEU A 342 -4.44 -0.77 -2.42
C LEU A 342 -4.63 -1.98 -1.52
N LEU A 343 -4.86 -3.19 -2.05
CA LEU A 343 -4.90 -4.42 -1.25
C LEU A 343 -3.50 -4.96 -0.89
N LEU A 344 -2.42 -4.45 -1.49
CA LEU A 344 -1.06 -4.96 -1.28
C LEU A 344 -0.60 -4.97 0.20
N PRO A 345 -0.96 -4.01 1.08
CA PRO A 345 -0.60 -4.09 2.50
C PRO A 345 -1.26 -5.26 3.25
N ALA A 346 -2.29 -5.89 2.68
CA ALA A 346 -2.86 -7.13 3.17
C ALA A 346 -2.11 -8.40 2.68
N ALA A 347 -0.97 -8.25 2.00
CA ALA A 347 -0.11 -9.36 1.55
C ALA A 347 0.31 -10.37 2.63
N PRO A 348 0.36 -10.07 3.95
CA PRO A 348 0.58 -11.11 4.95
C PRO A 348 -0.45 -12.26 4.90
N LEU A 349 -1.66 -12.00 4.39
CA LEU A 349 -2.69 -13.02 4.17
C LEU A 349 -2.29 -14.05 3.10
N LEU A 350 -1.34 -13.73 2.21
CA LEU A 350 -0.74 -14.69 1.28
C LEU A 350 -0.02 -15.83 2.00
N GLY A 351 0.31 -15.67 3.29
CA GLY A 351 0.85 -16.75 4.13
C GLY A 351 -0.15 -17.87 4.46
N ALA A 352 -1.44 -17.71 4.13
CA ALA A 352 -2.46 -18.70 4.43
C ALA A 352 -2.13 -20.06 3.78
N PRO A 353 -2.00 -21.16 4.55
CA PRO A 353 -1.54 -22.45 4.03
C PRO A 353 -2.36 -23.02 2.86
N LEU A 354 -3.62 -22.62 2.70
CA LEU A 354 -4.48 -23.01 1.58
C LEU A 354 -3.86 -22.75 0.20
N LEU A 355 -3.07 -21.70 0.07
CA LEU A 355 -2.38 -21.32 -1.17
C LEU A 355 -1.15 -22.20 -1.46
N HIS A 356 -0.58 -22.82 -0.42
CA HIS A 356 0.75 -23.45 -0.46
C HIS A 356 0.74 -24.96 -0.32
N ARG A 357 -0.44 -25.58 -0.13
CA ARG A 357 -0.56 -27.00 0.28
C ARG A 357 0.11 -27.98 -0.68
N THR A 358 0.08 -27.71 -1.98
CA THR A 358 0.61 -28.62 -3.01
C THR A 358 1.41 -27.87 -4.06
N ALA A 359 2.33 -28.55 -4.76
CA ALA A 359 3.10 -27.97 -5.86
C ALA A 359 2.17 -27.46 -6.98
N LEU A 360 1.11 -28.21 -7.29
CA LEU A 360 0.08 -27.81 -8.26
C LEU A 360 -0.57 -26.48 -7.89
N ARG A 361 -1.00 -26.29 -6.62
CA ARG A 361 -1.60 -25.03 -6.17
C ARG A 361 -0.65 -23.86 -6.30
N ARG A 362 0.63 -24.05 -5.95
CA ARG A 362 1.66 -23.01 -6.10
C ARG A 362 1.86 -22.65 -7.57
N GLY A 363 1.89 -23.64 -8.45
CA GLY A 363 1.97 -23.44 -9.90
C GLY A 363 0.77 -22.69 -10.46
N ILE A 364 -0.46 -23.05 -10.04
CA ILE A 364 -1.69 -22.36 -10.46
C ILE A 364 -1.69 -20.91 -9.99
N VAL A 365 -1.37 -20.64 -8.72
CA VAL A 365 -1.34 -19.27 -8.17
C VAL A 365 -0.27 -18.44 -8.87
N LEU A 366 0.95 -18.97 -9.01
CA LEU A 366 2.03 -18.26 -9.71
C LEU A 366 1.70 -18.01 -11.17
N GLY A 367 1.20 -19.02 -11.88
CA GLY A 367 0.76 -18.89 -13.28
C GLY A 367 -0.33 -17.85 -13.43
N GLY A 368 -1.34 -17.86 -12.55
CA GLY A 368 -2.39 -16.85 -12.50
C GLY A 368 -1.84 -15.45 -12.23
N CYS A 369 -0.90 -15.29 -11.29
CA CYS A 369 -0.25 -14.02 -11.01
C CYS A 369 0.50 -13.47 -12.24
N VAL A 370 1.29 -14.30 -12.91
CA VAL A 370 2.08 -13.90 -14.10
C VAL A 370 1.17 -13.57 -15.28
N LEU A 371 0.15 -14.40 -15.55
CA LEU A 371 -0.79 -14.18 -16.66
C LEU A 371 -1.72 -12.97 -16.42
N ALA A 372 -2.02 -12.66 -15.17
CA ALA A 372 -2.83 -11.50 -14.83
C ALA A 372 -2.07 -10.17 -14.91
N GLN A 373 -0.72 -10.16 -14.94
CA GLN A 373 0.05 -8.92 -15.10
C GLN A 373 -0.21 -8.23 -16.44
N PRO A 374 -0.11 -8.90 -17.61
CA PRO A 374 -0.49 -8.29 -18.88
C PRO A 374 -1.93 -7.78 -18.89
N ALA A 375 -2.88 -8.51 -18.30
CA ALA A 375 -4.27 -8.07 -18.21
C ALA A 375 -4.42 -6.81 -17.35
N ALA A 376 -3.74 -6.74 -16.20
CA ALA A 376 -3.73 -5.55 -15.35
C ALA A 376 -3.10 -4.35 -16.06
N VAL A 377 -1.96 -4.55 -16.74
CA VAL A 377 -1.31 -3.50 -17.53
C VAL A 377 -2.21 -3.07 -18.69
N TRP A 378 -2.83 -4.00 -19.40
CA TRP A 378 -3.74 -3.71 -20.51
C TRP A 378 -4.95 -2.91 -20.04
N VAL A 379 -5.66 -3.38 -19.01
CA VAL A 379 -6.85 -2.69 -18.50
C VAL A 379 -6.47 -1.30 -17.99
N LEU A 380 -5.40 -1.17 -17.20
CA LEU A 380 -5.06 0.11 -16.59
C LEU A 380 -4.45 1.11 -17.58
N PHE A 381 -3.55 0.67 -18.47
CA PHE A 381 -2.84 1.58 -19.38
C PHE A 381 -3.53 1.82 -20.73
N LEU A 382 -4.38 0.90 -21.24
CA LEU A 382 -5.04 1.07 -22.54
C LEU A 382 -6.47 1.55 -22.44
N THR A 383 -7.20 1.20 -21.39
CA THR A 383 -8.56 1.73 -21.22
C THR A 383 -8.43 3.14 -20.65
N HIS A 384 -8.33 4.14 -21.54
CA HIS A 384 -8.60 5.54 -21.21
C HIS A 384 -10.02 5.59 -20.63
N ASN A 385 -10.14 5.51 -19.32
CA ASN A 385 -11.36 5.86 -18.63
C ASN A 385 -11.04 7.10 -17.79
N PRO A 386 -11.49 8.29 -18.24
CA PRO A 386 -11.29 9.53 -17.51
C PRO A 386 -11.85 9.48 -16.08
#